data_AF-A0A2U2X1A1-F1
#
_entry.id   AF-A0A2U2X1A1-F1
#
_cell.length_a   1.000
_cell.length_b   1.000
_cell.length_c   1.000
_cell.angle_alpha   90.00
_cell.angle_beta   90.00
_cell.angle_gamma   90.00
#
_symmetry.space_group_name_H-M   'P 1'
#
loop_
_entity.id
_entity.type
_entity.pdbx_description
1 polymer ?
#
loop_
_entity_poly.entity_id
_entity_poly.type
_entity_poly.pdbx_seq_one_letter_code
_entity_poly.pdbx_strand_id
1 'polypeptide(L)'
;MENINLEATPKTPRVTFSFEKGNLELLGRSIPENSVEFYEPLNNWIASYGESPQEITTFDVKLEYFNTSSSKCLLDLFKMLESINEKGTEVRVNWYFEKDDGDIEEAGEDYQAIVALPFTMIEVEEI
;
A
#
# COMPACT_ATOMS: atom_id res chain seq x y z
N MET A 1 15.23 -8.89 8.77
CA MET A 1 15.08 -7.75 7.85
C MET A 1 14.76 -6.52 8.70
N GLU A 2 15.23 -5.33 8.33
CA GLU A 2 14.91 -4.11 9.10
C GLU A 2 13.55 -3.55 8.68
N ASN A 3 12.79 -3.02 9.64
CA ASN A 3 11.49 -2.41 9.39
C ASN A 3 11.65 -1.04 8.70
N ILE A 4 10.70 -0.64 7.87
CA ILE A 4 10.63 0.72 7.34
C ILE A 4 9.76 1.56 8.25
N ASN A 5 10.28 2.72 8.67
CA ASN A 5 9.53 3.77 9.36
C ASN A 5 9.94 5.11 8.76
N LEU A 6 9.10 5.66 7.88
CA LEU A 6 9.28 6.98 7.28
C LEU A 6 8.19 7.91 7.78
N GLU A 7 8.56 9.08 8.27
CA GLU A 7 7.59 10.11 8.68
C GLU A 7 6.91 10.74 7.46
N ALA A 8 5.64 11.11 7.62
CA ALA A 8 4.91 11.83 6.58
C ALA A 8 5.54 13.20 6.34
N THR A 9 5.41 13.68 5.10
CA THR A 9 5.65 15.08 4.74
C THR A 9 4.40 15.62 4.03
N PRO A 10 4.33 16.92 3.70
CA PRO A 10 3.22 17.45 2.90
C PRO A 10 3.07 16.80 1.52
N LYS A 11 4.08 16.06 1.04
CA LYS A 11 4.09 15.42 -0.29
C LYS A 11 4.26 13.90 -0.26
N THR A 12 4.63 13.31 0.86
CA THR A 12 4.93 11.86 0.95
C THR A 12 4.20 11.25 2.13
N PRO A 13 3.69 10.01 1.99
CA PRO A 13 2.97 9.37 3.07
C PRO A 13 3.94 8.98 4.19
N ARG A 14 3.42 8.83 5.40
CA ARG A 14 4.07 8.00 6.41
C ARG A 14 4.11 6.58 5.89
N VAL A 15 5.23 5.89 6.08
CA VAL A 15 5.38 4.49 5.69
C VAL A 15 5.78 3.68 6.91
N THR A 16 5.03 2.62 7.19
CA THR A 16 5.33 1.71 8.31
C THR A 16 5.24 0.27 7.85
N PHE A 17 6.38 -0.36 7.55
CA PHE A 17 6.45 -1.77 7.17
C PHE A 17 7.14 -2.56 8.28
N SER A 18 6.38 -3.46 8.92
CA SER A 18 6.81 -4.29 10.02
C SER A 18 6.92 -5.75 9.56
N PHE A 19 8.16 -6.25 9.49
CA PHE A 19 8.43 -7.64 9.12
C PHE A 19 7.79 -8.60 10.11
N GLU A 20 7.99 -8.37 11.41
CA GLU A 20 7.53 -9.29 12.47
C GLU A 20 6.02 -9.39 12.57
N LYS A 21 5.29 -8.31 12.24
CA LYS A 21 3.83 -8.28 12.30
C LYS A 21 3.17 -8.67 10.97
N GLY A 22 3.92 -8.71 9.87
CA GLY A 22 3.34 -8.81 8.53
C GLY A 22 2.43 -7.62 8.21
N ASN A 23 2.70 -6.43 8.78
CA ASN A 23 1.88 -5.24 8.55
C ASN A 23 2.63 -4.20 7.73
N LEU A 24 2.00 -3.73 6.68
CA LEU A 24 2.47 -2.65 5.83
C LEU A 24 1.43 -1.54 5.87
N GLU A 25 1.85 -0.29 6.01
CA GLU A 25 0.94 0.87 6.03
C GLU A 25 1.50 2.02 5.20
N LEU A 26 0.61 2.67 4.44
CA LEU A 26 0.80 3.99 3.87
C LEU A 26 -0.27 4.93 4.42
N LEU A 27 0.14 6.09 4.95
CA LEU A 27 -0.78 7.06 5.56
C LEU A 27 -0.48 8.50 5.09
N GLY A 28 -1.50 9.23 4.62
CA GLY A 28 -1.41 10.64 4.24
C GLY A 28 -1.42 10.87 2.72
N ARG A 29 -0.50 11.68 2.18
CA ARG A 29 -0.51 12.08 0.75
C ARG A 29 0.67 11.51 -0.02
N SER A 30 0.42 10.99 -1.22
CA SER A 30 1.47 10.50 -2.11
C SER A 30 1.55 11.34 -3.39
N ILE A 31 2.24 12.48 -3.27
CA ILE A 31 2.56 13.39 -4.37
C ILE A 31 4.06 13.77 -4.43
N PRO A 32 5.01 12.82 -4.28
CA PRO A 32 6.43 13.10 -4.39
C PRO A 32 6.77 13.67 -5.76
N GLU A 33 7.80 14.52 -5.80
CA GLU A 33 8.34 15.06 -7.06
C GLU A 33 8.90 13.96 -7.95
N ASN A 34 9.47 12.91 -7.35
CA ASN A 34 9.89 11.69 -8.02
C ASN A 34 9.28 10.47 -7.32
N SER A 35 8.17 9.95 -7.85
CA SER A 35 7.50 8.78 -7.24
C SER A 35 8.34 7.52 -7.34
N VAL A 36 9.06 7.31 -8.45
CA VAL A 36 9.88 6.10 -8.64
C VAL A 36 10.96 6.01 -7.57
N GLU A 37 11.67 7.12 -7.32
CA GLU A 37 12.71 7.18 -6.29
C GLU A 37 12.13 6.99 -4.87
N PHE A 38 10.95 7.53 -4.59
CA PHE A 38 10.30 7.35 -3.28
C PHE A 38 9.86 5.90 -3.04
N TYR A 39 9.30 5.23 -4.04
CA TYR A 39 8.77 3.87 -3.92
C TYR A 39 9.82 2.78 -4.11
N GLU A 40 10.98 3.06 -4.71
CA GLU A 40 12.09 2.11 -4.87
C GLU A 40 12.48 1.38 -3.56
N PRO A 41 12.75 2.06 -2.42
CA PRO A 41 13.06 1.38 -1.18
C PRO A 41 11.90 0.50 -0.67
N LEU A 42 10.64 0.87 -0.96
CA LEU A 42 9.46 0.10 -0.57
C LEU A 42 9.35 -1.18 -1.39
N ASN A 43 9.56 -1.08 -2.72
CA ASN A 43 9.59 -2.22 -3.62
C ASN A 43 10.69 -3.21 -3.22
N ASN A 44 11.91 -2.71 -2.95
CA ASN A 44 13.03 -3.55 -2.51
C ASN A 44 12.74 -4.28 -1.18
N TRP A 45 12.02 -3.60 -0.28
CA TRP A 45 11.56 -4.19 0.97
C TRP A 45 10.55 -5.31 0.72
N ILE A 46 9.50 -5.08 -0.09
CA ILE A 46 8.49 -6.11 -0.40
C ILE A 46 9.12 -7.30 -1.13
N ALA A 47 10.04 -7.06 -2.06
CA ALA A 47 10.78 -8.14 -2.73
C ALA A 47 11.52 -9.02 -1.71
N SER A 48 12.22 -8.39 -0.76
CA SER A 48 12.95 -9.11 0.29
C SER A 48 12.01 -9.81 1.29
N TYR A 49 10.88 -9.18 1.64
CA TYR A 49 9.85 -9.76 2.50
C TYR A 49 9.25 -11.03 1.88
N GLY A 50 8.98 -11.00 0.57
CA GLY A 50 8.36 -12.10 -0.17
C GLY A 50 9.18 -13.39 -0.27
N GLU A 51 10.45 -13.39 0.14
CA GLU A 51 11.29 -14.60 0.24
C GLU A 51 10.94 -15.44 1.48
N SER A 52 10.48 -14.81 2.57
CA SER A 52 10.03 -15.48 3.79
C SER A 52 8.99 -14.62 4.52
N PRO A 53 7.79 -14.43 3.93
CA PRO A 53 6.76 -13.59 4.50
C PRO A 53 6.18 -14.21 5.78
N GLN A 54 5.49 -13.40 6.59
CA GLN A 54 4.65 -13.93 7.66
C GLN A 54 3.43 -14.64 7.08
N GLU A 55 2.82 -15.53 7.87
CA GLU A 55 1.64 -16.31 7.46
C GLU A 55 0.51 -15.41 6.90
N ILE A 56 0.28 -14.28 7.56
CA ILE A 56 -0.66 -13.25 7.14
C ILE A 56 0.10 -11.95 6.92
N THR A 57 -0.14 -11.34 5.76
CA THR A 57 0.34 -10.01 5.41
C THR A 57 -0.84 -9.07 5.22
N THR A 58 -0.90 -7.99 5.98
CA THR A 58 -1.93 -6.95 5.82
C THR A 58 -1.30 -5.67 5.30
N PHE A 59 -1.87 -5.12 4.24
CA PHE A 59 -1.49 -3.83 3.69
C PHE A 59 -2.62 -2.82 3.89
N ASP A 60 -2.41 -1.89 4.82
CA ASP A 60 -3.34 -0.79 5.11
C ASP A 60 -2.99 0.44 4.26
N VAL A 61 -3.88 0.82 3.36
CA VAL A 61 -3.71 2.00 2.49
C VAL A 61 -4.68 3.08 2.94
N LYS A 62 -4.14 4.15 3.52
CA LYS A 62 -4.87 5.29 4.09
C LYS A 62 -4.39 6.58 3.43
N LEU A 63 -4.66 6.70 2.13
CA LEU A 63 -4.20 7.84 1.35
C LEU A 63 -5.32 8.83 1.12
N GLU A 64 -5.11 10.08 1.52
CA GLU A 64 -6.04 11.20 1.28
C GLU A 64 -5.99 11.67 -0.18
N TYR A 65 -4.82 11.53 -0.81
CA TYR A 65 -4.60 11.96 -2.19
C TYR A 65 -3.31 11.36 -2.75
N PHE A 66 -3.33 10.97 -4.01
CA PHE A 66 -2.14 10.55 -4.74
C PHE A 66 -2.19 10.98 -6.20
N ASN A 67 -1.03 11.33 -6.76
CA ASN A 67 -0.96 11.72 -8.17
C ASN A 67 -0.84 10.50 -9.11
N THR A 68 -0.97 10.73 -10.41
CA THR A 68 -0.85 9.69 -11.45
C THR A 68 0.47 8.92 -11.38
N SER A 69 1.57 9.57 -11.03
CA SER A 69 2.87 8.90 -10.92
C SER A 69 2.91 7.95 -9.72
N SER A 70 2.33 8.34 -8.59
CA SER A 70 2.19 7.47 -7.41
C SER A 70 1.20 6.35 -7.65
N SER A 71 0.11 6.60 -8.39
CA SER A 71 -0.87 5.57 -8.76
C SER A 71 -0.22 4.39 -9.47
N LYS A 72 0.73 4.65 -10.39
CA LYS A 72 1.51 3.60 -11.04
C LYS A 72 2.38 2.82 -10.05
N CYS A 73 3.08 3.50 -9.15
CA CYS A 73 3.93 2.84 -8.15
C CYS A 73 3.12 2.00 -7.16
N LEU A 74 1.91 2.44 -6.78
CA LEU A 74 0.98 1.66 -5.95
C LEU A 74 0.54 0.38 -6.68
N LEU A 75 0.22 0.46 -7.97
CA LEU A 75 -0.10 -0.72 -8.76
C LEU A 75 1.05 -1.74 -8.75
N ASP A 76 2.30 -1.26 -8.92
CA ASP A 76 3.48 -2.12 -8.88
C ASP A 76 3.62 -2.80 -7.51
N LEU A 77 3.41 -2.09 -6.39
CA LEU A 77 3.39 -2.68 -5.04
C LEU A 77 2.31 -3.76 -4.91
N PHE A 78 1.09 -3.49 -5.38
CA PHE A 78 0.00 -4.47 -5.34
C PHE A 78 0.32 -5.73 -6.16
N LYS A 79 0.95 -5.59 -7.33
CA LYS A 79 1.39 -6.74 -8.14
C LYS A 79 2.49 -7.57 -7.47
N MET A 80 3.38 -6.93 -6.73
CA MET A 80 4.37 -7.64 -5.91
C MET A 80 3.70 -8.40 -4.76
N LEU A 81 2.72 -7.80 -4.09
CA LEU A 81 1.94 -8.44 -3.02
C LEU A 81 1.06 -9.58 -3.56
N GLU A 82 0.47 -9.43 -4.74
CA GLU A 82 -0.27 -10.49 -5.47
C GLU A 82 0.63 -11.71 -5.69
N SER A 83 1.87 -11.48 -6.15
CA SER A 83 2.84 -12.56 -6.36
C SER A 83 3.23 -13.29 -5.06
N ILE A 84 3.18 -12.60 -3.91
CA ILE A 84 3.40 -13.21 -2.59
C ILE A 84 2.18 -14.05 -2.18
N ASN A 85 0.97 -13.55 -2.43
CA ASN A 85 -0.28 -14.24 -2.18
C ASN A 85 -0.38 -15.56 -2.96
N GLU A 86 -0.01 -15.53 -4.24
CA GLU A 86 -0.01 -16.71 -5.13
C GLU A 86 0.92 -17.84 -4.66
N LYS A 87 1.94 -17.52 -3.85
CA LYS A 87 2.86 -18.50 -3.26
C LYS A 87 2.33 -19.13 -1.96
N GLY A 88 1.08 -18.83 -1.57
CA GLY A 88 0.39 -19.42 -0.43
C GLY A 88 0.46 -18.60 0.86
N THR A 89 0.95 -17.37 0.81
CA THR A 89 0.83 -16.41 1.92
C THR A 89 -0.56 -15.81 1.90
N GLU A 90 -1.19 -15.60 3.05
CA GLU A 90 -2.46 -14.87 3.08
C GLU A 90 -2.20 -13.36 3.05
N VAL A 91 -2.38 -12.73 1.89
CA VAL A 91 -2.21 -11.27 1.75
C VAL A 91 -3.57 -10.60 1.69
N ARG A 92 -3.78 -9.55 2.50
CA ARG A 92 -5.01 -8.75 2.57
C ARG A 92 -4.71 -7.28 2.37
N VAL A 93 -5.54 -6.59 1.60
CA VAL A 93 -5.49 -5.13 1.44
C VAL A 93 -6.69 -4.52 2.14
N ASN A 94 -6.43 -3.55 3.02
CA ASN A 94 -7.45 -2.71 3.60
C ASN A 94 -7.31 -1.32 2.96
N TRP A 95 -8.31 -0.92 2.19
CA TRP A 95 -8.35 0.37 1.52
C TRP A 95 -9.28 1.30 2.29
N TYR A 96 -8.70 2.30 2.96
CA TYR A 96 -9.46 3.27 3.74
C TYR A 96 -9.70 4.53 2.90
N PHE A 97 -10.92 5.03 2.97
CA PHE A 97 -11.32 6.26 2.28
C PHE A 97 -12.29 7.05 3.16
N GLU A 98 -12.25 8.37 3.04
CA GLU A 98 -13.19 9.24 3.77
C GLU A 98 -14.57 9.19 3.12
N LYS A 99 -15.63 9.25 3.94
CA LYS A 99 -17.03 9.11 3.51
C LYS A 99 -17.47 10.01 2.36
N ASP A 100 -16.90 11.21 2.26
CA ASP A 100 -17.23 12.19 1.23
C ASP A 100 -16.19 12.23 0.09
N ASP A 101 -15.24 11.28 0.06
CA ASP A 101 -14.18 11.18 -0.95
C ASP A 101 -14.41 9.99 -1.90
N GLY A 102 -15.33 10.18 -2.85
CA GLY A 102 -15.65 9.19 -3.88
C GLY A 102 -14.51 8.95 -4.88
N ASP A 103 -13.58 9.89 -5.04
CA ASP A 103 -12.43 9.72 -5.94
C ASP A 103 -11.44 8.69 -5.36
N ILE A 104 -11.21 8.72 -4.05
CA ILE A 104 -10.38 7.72 -3.36
C ILE A 104 -11.08 6.36 -3.26
N GLU A 105 -12.40 6.32 -3.08
CA GLU A 105 -13.19 5.09 -3.15
C GLU A 105 -13.04 4.42 -4.52
N GLU A 106 -13.35 5.15 -5.60
CA GLU A 106 -13.29 4.66 -6.99
C GLU A 106 -11.89 4.13 -7.33
N ALA A 107 -10.84 4.82 -6.90
CA ALA A 107 -9.48 4.36 -7.16
C ALA A 107 -9.15 3.04 -6.46
N GLY A 108 -9.69 2.80 -5.25
CA GLY A 108 -9.55 1.52 -4.57
C GLY A 108 -10.28 0.39 -5.30
N GLU A 109 -11.48 0.66 -5.82
CA GLU A 109 -12.25 -0.28 -6.64
C GLU A 109 -11.52 -0.61 -7.95
N ASP A 110 -10.91 0.40 -8.59
CA ASP A 110 -10.09 0.22 -9.79
C ASP A 110 -8.91 -0.72 -9.52
N TYR A 111 -8.18 -0.53 -8.41
CA TYR A 111 -7.11 -1.45 -8.03
C TYR A 111 -7.63 -2.86 -7.77
N GLN A 112 -8.73 -2.99 -7.02
CA GLN A 112 -9.37 -4.28 -6.73
C GLN A 112 -9.77 -5.02 -8.02
N ALA A 113 -10.21 -4.31 -9.06
CA ALA A 113 -10.55 -4.91 -10.35
C ALA A 113 -9.33 -5.38 -11.16
N ILE A 114 -8.14 -4.82 -10.90
CA ILE A 114 -6.89 -5.10 -11.65
C ILE A 114 -6.04 -6.21 -10.99
N VAL A 115 -6.11 -6.36 -9.67
CA VAL A 115 -5.29 -7.34 -8.92
C VAL A 115 -6.14 -8.40 -8.23
N ALA A 116 -5.67 -9.65 -8.27
CA ALA A 116 -6.25 -10.81 -7.60
C ALA A 116 -5.84 -10.86 -6.11
N LEU A 117 -6.03 -9.75 -5.40
CA LEU A 117 -5.87 -9.64 -3.96
C LEU A 117 -7.23 -9.38 -3.30
N PRO A 118 -7.47 -9.91 -2.09
CA PRO A 118 -8.66 -9.56 -1.33
C PRO A 118 -8.53 -8.13 -0.78
N PHE A 119 -9.33 -7.22 -1.34
CA PHE A 119 -9.51 -5.86 -0.85
C PHE A 119 -10.70 -5.79 0.09
N THR A 120 -10.55 -5.06 1.18
CA THR A 120 -11.63 -4.60 2.06
C THR A 120 -11.70 -3.08 1.96
N MET A 121 -12.80 -2.57 1.41
CA MET A 121 -13.08 -1.14 1.35
C MET A 121 -13.63 -0.68 2.71
N ILE A 122 -12.99 0.30 3.34
CA ILE A 122 -13.29 0.75 4.70
C ILE A 122 -13.55 2.26 4.68
N GLU A 123 -14.83 2.63 4.76
CA GLU A 123 -15.26 4.03 4.92
C GLU A 123 -14.92 4.53 6.34
N VAL A 124 -14.32 5.72 6.45
CA VAL A 124 -14.01 6.40 7.71
C VAL A 124 -14.49 7.86 7.69
N GLU A 125 -14.63 8.48 8.86
CA GLU A 125 -14.99 9.91 8.96
C GLU A 125 -13.81 10.84 8.66
N GLU A 126 -12.59 10.42 9.01
CA GLU A 126 -11.33 11.15 8.76
C GLU A 126 -10.16 10.15 8.82
N ILE A 127 -9.12 10.37 8.01
CA ILE A 127 -7.89 9.55 7.95
C ILE A 127 -6.81 10.01 8.94
#